data_AF-A0A1Q5PFH3-F1
#
_entry.id   AF-A0A1Q5PFH3-F1
#
_cell.length_a   1.000
_cell.length_b   1.000
_cell.length_c   1.000
_cell.angle_alpha   90.00
_cell.angle_beta   90.00
_cell.angle_gamma   90.00
#
_symmetry.space_group_name_H-M   'P 1'
#
loop_
_entity.id
_entity.type
_entity.pdbx_description
1 polymer ?
#
loop_
_entity_poly.entity_id
_entity_poly.type
_entity_poly.pdbx_seq_one_letter_code
_entity_poly.pdbx_strand_id
1 'polypeptide(L)'
;MDKTQERIMADENHVQHMFLLVENAEMVCVLNIAGHPYRLRELIFMMIESGCSVVQTTSDGFNTFEYDQETVEVHDFLTSIIKARFIQ
;
A
#
# COMPACT_ATOMS: atom_id res chain seq x y z
N MET A 1 17.12 -11.51 14.22
CA MET A 1 16.79 -10.91 12.92
C MET A 1 17.73 -11.48 11.88
N ASP A 2 17.22 -11.80 10.69
CA ASP A 2 18.05 -12.26 9.56
C ASP A 2 18.92 -11.09 9.10
N LYS A 3 20.25 -11.30 9.00
CA LYS A 3 21.23 -10.28 8.56
C LYS A 3 20.91 -9.73 7.16
N THR A 4 20.10 -10.44 6.38
CA THR A 4 19.62 -10.02 5.06
C THR A 4 18.55 -8.92 5.16
N GLN A 5 17.63 -9.01 6.13
CA GLN A 5 16.62 -7.97 6.34
C GLN A 5 17.24 -6.68 6.86
N GLU A 6 18.22 -6.77 7.76
CA GLU A 6 18.97 -5.60 8.25
C GLU A 6 19.68 -4.85 7.11
N ARG A 7 20.22 -5.57 6.13
CA ARG A 7 20.86 -4.97 4.95
C ARG A 7 19.87 -4.26 4.03
N ILE A 8 18.71 -4.86 3.76
CA ILE A 8 17.65 -4.26 2.94
C ILE A 8 17.10 -3.00 3.61
N MET A 9 16.96 -3.04 4.94
CA MET A 9 16.48 -1.92 5.73
C MET A 9 17.51 -0.79 5.82
N ALA A 10 18.81 -1.07 5.68
CA ALA A 10 19.87 -0.07 5.70
C ALA A 10 20.21 0.51 4.32
N ASP A 11 19.62 -0.01 3.22
CA ASP A 11 19.84 0.48 1.87
C ASP A 11 18.79 1.52 1.50
N GLU A 12 19.17 2.80 1.61
CA GLU A 12 18.30 3.94 1.32
C GLU A 12 17.79 3.99 -0.13
N ASN A 13 18.43 3.27 -1.06
CA ASN A 13 18.02 3.21 -2.46
C ASN A 13 17.08 2.03 -2.77
N HIS A 14 16.80 1.17 -1.78
CA HIS A 14 15.95 0.01 -1.99
C HIS A 14 14.48 0.43 -2.12
N VAL A 15 13.88 0.11 -3.28
CA VAL A 15 12.46 0.32 -3.55
C VAL A 15 11.75 -1.02 -3.60
N GLN A 16 10.72 -1.15 -2.77
CA GLN A 16 9.82 -2.29 -2.79
C GLN A 16 8.48 -1.87 -3.39
N HIS A 17 7.91 -2.74 -4.21
CA HIS A 17 6.58 -2.57 -4.81
C HIS A 17 5.59 -3.54 -4.16
N MET A 18 4.38 -3.08 -3.87
CA MET A 18 3.31 -3.91 -3.32
C MET A 18 1.95 -3.49 -3.87
N PHE A 19 1.06 -4.47 -3.96
CA PHE A 19 -0.36 -4.24 -4.19
C PHE A 19 -1.12 -4.61 -2.91
N LEU A 20 -1.99 -3.72 -2.44
CA LEU A 20 -2.78 -3.93 -1.22
C LEU A 20 -4.27 -3.77 -1.51
N LEU A 21 -5.07 -4.68 -0.96
CA LEU A 21 -6.50 -4.49 -0.76
C LEU A 21 -6.70 -3.96 0.65
N VAL A 22 -7.37 -2.81 0.77
CA VAL A 22 -7.61 -2.11 2.03
C VAL A 22 -9.10 -1.85 2.14
N GLU A 23 -9.73 -2.30 3.21
CA GLU A 23 -11.19 -2.19 3.38
C GLU A 23 -11.55 -1.72 4.78
N ASN A 24 -12.60 -0.91 4.88
CA ASN A 24 -13.26 -0.57 6.12
C ASN A 24 -14.80 -0.60 5.91
N ALA A 25 -15.56 -0.10 6.88
CA ALA A 25 -17.02 -0.11 6.82
C ALA A 25 -17.62 0.78 5.69
N GLU A 26 -16.86 1.74 5.18
CA GLU A 26 -17.35 2.78 4.25
C GLU A 26 -16.74 2.64 2.85
N MET A 27 -15.59 1.99 2.71
CA MET A 27 -14.88 1.93 1.44
C MET A 27 -14.04 0.65 1.29
N VAL A 28 -13.84 0.27 0.03
CA VAL A 28 -12.85 -0.72 -0.40
C VAL A 28 -11.89 -0.03 -1.36
N CYS A 29 -10.60 -0.13 -1.06
CA CYS A 29 -9.52 0.46 -1.82
C CYS A 29 -8.56 -0.63 -2.32
N VAL A 30 -8.05 -0.46 -3.53
CA VAL A 30 -6.89 -1.23 -4.01
C VAL A 30 -5.76 -0.27 -4.34
N LEU A 31 -4.61 -0.51 -3.74
CA LEU A 31 -3.44 0.36 -3.80
C LEU A 31 -2.31 -0.32 -4.57
N ASN A 32 -1.61 0.44 -5.39
CA ASN A 32 -0.30 0.12 -5.95
C ASN A 32 0.71 1.08 -5.33
N ILE A 33 1.58 0.56 -4.47
CA ILE A 33 2.54 1.36 -3.70
C ILE A 33 3.97 0.95 -4.02
N ALA A 34 4.84 1.96 -4.11
CA ALA A 34 6.26 1.80 -4.31
C ALA A 34 7.03 2.71 -3.35
N GLY A 35 7.97 2.16 -2.59
CA GLY A 35 8.73 2.96 -1.65
C GLY A 35 9.73 2.18 -0.82
N HIS A 36 10.38 2.88 0.11
CA HIS A 36 11.32 2.25 1.04
C HIS A 36 10.56 1.28 1.98
N PRO A 37 11.07 0.07 2.26
CA PRO A 37 10.38 -0.93 3.08
C PRO A 37 9.91 -0.42 4.46
N TYR A 38 10.67 0.47 5.11
CA TYR A 38 10.23 1.12 6.34
C TYR A 38 8.98 1.97 6.16
N ARG A 39 8.92 2.80 5.11
CA ARG A 39 7.76 3.65 4.83
C ARG A 39 6.52 2.84 4.49
N LEU A 40 6.70 1.75 3.75
CA LEU A 40 5.60 0.83 3.43
C LEU A 40 5.04 0.16 4.69
N ARG A 41 5.89 -0.24 5.64
CA ARG A 41 5.45 -0.80 6.93
C ARG A 41 4.73 0.24 7.79
N GLU A 42 5.27 1.46 7.88
CA GLU A 42 4.61 2.57 8.58
C GLU A 42 3.22 2.86 8.00
N LEU A 43 3.11 2.91 6.67
CA LEU A 43 1.83 3.12 5.98
C LEU A 43 0.80 2.03 6.34
N ILE A 44 1.20 0.74 6.24
CA ILE A 44 0.32 -0.38 6.58
C ILE A 44 -0.11 -0.31 8.05
N PHE A 45 0.83 0.00 8.95
CA PHE A 45 0.54 0.14 10.36
C PHE A 45 -0.49 1.26 10.61
N MET A 46 -0.32 2.43 9.98
CA MET A 46 -1.29 3.53 10.10
C MET A 46 -2.68 3.17 9.56
N MET A 47 -2.77 2.42 8.46
CA MET A 47 -4.05 1.94 7.93
C MET A 47 -4.78 1.03 8.92
N ILE A 48 -4.04 0.10 9.54
CA ILE A 48 -4.59 -0.82 10.54
C ILE A 48 -5.04 -0.06 11.79
N GLU A 49 -4.22 0.87 12.30
CA GLU A 49 -4.58 1.72 13.44
C GLU A 49 -5.80 2.62 13.15
N SER A 50 -6.02 2.97 11.87
CA SER A 50 -7.20 3.71 11.42
C SER A 50 -8.44 2.82 11.23
N GLY A 51 -8.38 1.54 11.61
CA GLY A 51 -9.51 0.61 11.54
C GLY A 51 -9.71 -0.07 10.19
N CYS A 52 -8.71 -0.06 9.31
CA CYS A 52 -8.79 -0.78 8.03
C CYS A 52 -8.26 -2.22 8.16
N SER A 53 -8.90 -3.14 7.45
CA SER A 53 -8.33 -4.44 7.12
C SER A 53 -7.40 -4.27 5.91
N VAL A 54 -6.20 -4.82 5.98
CA VAL A 54 -5.18 -4.70 4.93
C VAL A 54 -4.71 -6.10 4.53
N VAL A 55 -4.84 -6.44 3.25
CA VAL A 55 -4.44 -7.73 2.69
C VAL A 55 -3.59 -7.50 1.44
N GLN A 56 -2.54 -8.28 1.25
CA GLN A 56 -1.75 -8.22 0.02
C GLN A 56 -2.56 -8.79 -1.16
N THR A 57 -2.52 -8.10 -2.29
CA THR A 57 -3.16 -8.54 -3.55
C THR A 57 -2.13 -8.58 -4.69
N THR A 58 -2.60 -8.70 -5.93
CA THR A 58 -1.79 -8.80 -7.15
C THR A 58 -1.99 -7.60 -8.06
N SER A 59 -1.12 -7.46 -9.06
CA SER A 59 -1.29 -6.49 -10.15
C SER A 59 -2.61 -6.69 -10.90
N ASP A 60 -3.03 -7.94 -11.09
CA ASP A 60 -4.28 -8.26 -11.76
C ASP A 60 -5.47 -7.77 -10.93
N GLY A 61 -5.43 -8.02 -9.61
CA GLY A 61 -6.43 -7.50 -8.68
C GLY A 61 -6.54 -5.97 -8.71
N PHE A 62 -5.41 -5.27 -8.81
CA PHE A 62 -5.39 -3.80 -8.97
C PHE A 62 -5.94 -3.33 -10.33
N ASN A 63 -5.63 -4.04 -11.41
CA ASN A 63 -6.03 -3.64 -12.76
C ASN A 63 -7.50 -3.89 -13.05
N THR A 64 -8.09 -4.96 -12.50
CA THR A 64 -9.50 -5.32 -12.71
C THR A 64 -10.43 -4.78 -11.63
N PHE A 65 -9.91 -4.07 -10.62
CA PHE A 65 -10.73 -3.50 -9.57
C PHE A 65 -11.68 -2.44 -10.14
N GLU A 66 -12.98 -2.55 -9.83
CA GLU A 66 -13.97 -1.53 -10.13
C GLU A 66 -13.92 -0.44 -9.06
N TYR A 67 -13.83 0.83 -9.49
CA TYR A 67 -13.64 1.96 -8.60
C TYR A 67 -14.51 3.15 -9.02
N ASP A 68 -14.87 3.96 -8.03
CA ASP A 68 -15.56 5.23 -8.24
C ASP A 68 -14.55 6.36 -8.47
N GLN A 69 -13.40 6.29 -7.78
CA GLN A 69 -12.36 7.32 -7.83
C GLN A 69 -10.95 6.71 -7.87
N GLU A 70 -10.05 7.38 -8.60
CA GLU A 70 -8.62 7.10 -8.62
C GLU A 70 -7.84 8.36 -8.24
N THR A 71 -6.82 8.20 -7.40
CA THR A 71 -5.91 9.27 -6.97
C THR A 71 -4.46 8.78 -7.00
N VAL A 72 -3.53 9.69 -7.29
CA VAL A 72 -2.09 9.46 -7.21
C VAL A 72 -1.50 10.37 -6.15
N GLU A 73 -0.75 9.78 -5.22
CA GLU A 73 -0.05 10.50 -4.16
C GLU A 73 1.45 10.23 -4.25
N VAL A 74 2.25 11.30 -4.14
CA VAL A 74 3.71 11.23 -4.20
C VAL A 74 4.27 11.95 -2.98
N HIS A 75 5.01 11.20 -2.16
CA HIS A 75 5.73 11.67 -0.98
C HIS A 75 7.20 11.28 -1.10
N ASP A 76 8.05 11.89 -0.27
CA ASP A 76 9.46 11.49 -0.19
C ASP A 76 9.55 10.00 0.15
N PHE A 77 10.14 9.22 -0.77
CA PHE A 77 10.35 7.78 -0.67
C PHE A 77 9.09 6.89 -0.68
N LEU A 78 7.93 7.43 -1.08
CA LEU A 78 6.69 6.68 -1.24
C LEU A 78 5.83 7.25 -2.37
N THR A 79 5.46 6.40 -3.34
CA THR A 79 4.47 6.70 -4.36
C THR A 79 3.31 5.73 -4.25
N SER A 80 2.08 6.23 -4.32
CA SER A 80 0.86 5.46 -4.18
C SER A 80 -0.12 5.81 -5.30
N ILE A 81 -0.65 4.80 -5.98
CA ILE A 81 -1.85 4.91 -6.82
C ILE A 81 -2.97 4.20 -6.06
N ILE A 82 -4.07 4.90 -5.83
CA ILE A 82 -5.17 4.46 -4.98
C ILE A 82 -6.44 4.45 -5.82
N LYS A 83 -7.07 3.29 -5.95
CA LYS A 83 -8.41 3.13 -6.53
C LYS A 83 -9.40 2.85 -5.41
N ALA A 84 -10.43 3.67 -5.26
CA ALA A 84 -11.40 3.60 -4.17
C ALA A 84 -12.81 3.34 -4.70
N ARG A 85 -13.53 2.45 -4.02
CA ARG A 85 -14.96 2.16 -4.23
C ARG A 85 -15.69 2.37 -2.90
N PHE A 86 -16.73 3.21 -2.90
CA PHE A 86 -17.48 3.55 -1.69
C PHE A 86 -18.66 2.60 -1.50
N ILE A 87 -18.88 2.15 -0.27
CA ILE A 87 -20.01 1.31 0.12
C ILE A 87 -21.19 2.25 0.42
N GLN A 88 -22.24 2.17 -0.41
CA GLN A 88 -23.48 2.94 -0.25
C GLN A 88 -24.48 2.23 0.67
#